data_AF-A0A2P7NYL8-F1
#
_entry.id   AF-A0A2P7NYL8-F1
#
_cell.length_a   1.000
_cell.length_b   1.000
_cell.length_c   1.000
_cell.angle_alpha   90.00
_cell.angle_beta   90.00
_cell.angle_gamma   90.00
#
_symmetry.space_group_name_H-M   'P 1'
#
loop_
_entity.id
_entity.type
_entity.pdbx_description
1 polymer ?
#
loop_
_entity_poly.entity_id
_entity_poly.type
_entity_poly.pdbx_seq_one_letter_code
_entity_poly.pdbx_strand_id
1 'polypeptide(L)'
;MDNANVPSNLTQKDKYIFSVLCQFSWIQGEPLPLIFDFEDEVYSRQGITLPTLRHLENVGLIAFESGGFVKKGLGKHTRLFYCGKPTKIGFQNAENNFLDLGHVLLTARGKELALTVPVIRNQQFYEYVIRRWFEQGLVLSSIQIGRNRKSNFVDSVCAIKEPE
;
A
#
# COMPACT_ATOMS: atom_id res chain seq x y z
N MET A 1 -39.77 3.20 4.13
CA MET A 1 -38.57 4.04 4.08
C MET A 1 -37.64 3.39 3.08
N ASP A 2 -37.51 4.10 1.96
CA ASP A 2 -36.79 3.87 0.71
C ASP A 2 -35.81 2.69 0.63
N ASN A 3 -36.19 1.74 -0.23
CA ASN A 3 -35.32 0.72 -0.79
C ASN A 3 -34.36 1.41 -1.77
N ALA A 4 -33.27 1.97 -1.25
CA ALA A 4 -32.23 2.57 -2.08
C ALA A 4 -31.63 1.47 -2.96
N ASN A 5 -31.88 1.59 -4.25
CA ASN A 5 -31.43 0.71 -5.31
C ASN A 5 -29.89 0.64 -5.32
N VAL A 6 -29.31 -0.26 -4.52
CA VAL A 6 -27.88 -0.58 -4.58
C VAL A 6 -27.64 -1.14 -5.99
N PRO A 7 -26.78 -0.52 -6.83
CA PRO A 7 -26.46 -1.08 -8.13
C PRO A 7 -25.75 -2.42 -7.90
N SER A 8 -26.53 -3.50 -8.00
CA SER A 8 -26.09 -4.85 -7.63
C SER A 8 -25.03 -5.38 -8.59
N ASN A 9 -24.94 -4.83 -9.81
CA ASN A 9 -23.98 -5.25 -10.82
C ASN A 9 -23.04 -4.10 -11.23
N LEU A 10 -21.75 -4.31 -11.02
CA LEU A 10 -20.69 -3.46 -11.56
C LEU A 10 -20.61 -3.65 -13.08
N THR A 11 -20.58 -2.55 -13.82
CA THR A 11 -20.32 -2.56 -15.27
C THR A 11 -18.87 -2.96 -15.55
N GLN A 12 -18.58 -3.32 -16.80
CA GLN A 12 -17.19 -3.59 -17.21
C GLN A 12 -16.29 -2.36 -17.03
N LYS A 13 -16.85 -1.16 -17.23
CA LYS A 13 -16.16 0.12 -17.01
C LYS A 13 -15.80 0.31 -15.53
N ASP A 14 -16.73 0.00 -14.62
CA ASP A 14 -16.48 0.13 -13.17
C ASP A 14 -15.36 -0.80 -12.72
N LYS A 15 -15.41 -2.07 -13.19
CA LYS A 15 -14.36 -3.05 -12.91
C LYS A 15 -13.00 -2.60 -13.43
N TYR A 16 -12.96 -2.01 -14.63
CA TYR A 16 -11.73 -1.48 -15.21
C TYR A 16 -11.17 -0.33 -14.37
N ILE A 17 -11.97 0.70 -14.06
CA ILE A 17 -11.52 1.85 -13.26
C ILE A 17 -11.05 1.39 -11.87
N PHE A 18 -11.79 0.46 -11.24
CA PHE A 18 -11.41 -0.09 -9.96
C PHE A 18 -10.09 -0.89 -10.03
N SER A 19 -9.88 -1.66 -11.10
CA SER A 19 -8.62 -2.38 -11.29
C SER A 19 -7.42 -1.44 -11.46
N VAL A 20 -7.62 -0.30 -12.12
CA VAL A 20 -6.63 0.77 -12.22
C VAL A 20 -6.37 1.37 -10.84
N LEU A 21 -7.40 1.62 -10.02
CA LEU A 21 -7.23 2.11 -8.65
C LEU A 21 -6.39 1.16 -7.79
N CYS A 22 -6.58 -0.16 -7.95
CA CYS A 22 -5.88 -1.17 -7.16
C CYS A 22 -4.35 -1.11 -7.30
N GLN A 23 -3.82 -0.56 -8.39
CA GLN A 23 -2.37 -0.37 -8.55
C GLN A 23 -1.77 0.59 -7.51
N PHE A 24 -2.59 1.47 -6.93
CA PHE A 24 -2.18 2.43 -5.91
C PHE A 24 -2.30 1.86 -4.48
N SER A 25 -2.52 0.55 -4.36
CA SER A 25 -2.70 -0.09 -3.05
C SER A 25 -1.40 -0.58 -2.45
N TRP A 26 -1.15 -0.12 -1.22
CA TRP A 26 -0.26 -0.79 -0.28
C TRP A 26 -1.08 -1.77 0.56
N ILE A 27 -0.43 -2.76 1.17
CA ILE A 27 -1.08 -3.76 2.01
C ILE A 27 -0.61 -3.59 3.45
N GLN A 28 -1.57 -3.57 4.38
CA GLN A 28 -1.33 -3.71 5.83
C GLN A 28 -2.45 -4.56 6.44
N GLY A 29 -2.36 -5.88 6.28
CA GLY A 29 -3.46 -6.81 6.53
C GLY A 29 -4.48 -6.79 5.39
N GLU A 30 -5.00 -5.61 5.05
CA GLU A 30 -5.93 -5.39 3.93
C GLU A 30 -5.35 -4.41 2.90
N PRO A 31 -5.90 -4.37 1.67
CA PRO A 31 -5.51 -3.38 0.67
C PRO A 31 -5.91 -1.95 1.06
N LEU A 32 -4.95 -1.04 0.92
CA LEU A 32 -5.01 0.38 1.29
C LEU A 32 -4.58 1.22 0.07
N PRO A 33 -5.53 1.68 -0.77
CA PRO A 33 -5.22 2.63 -1.84
C PRO A 33 -4.77 3.96 -1.23
N LEU A 34 -3.49 4.29 -1.40
CA LEU A 34 -2.95 5.54 -0.87
C LEU A 34 -3.10 6.63 -1.92
N ILE A 35 -4.24 7.32 -1.90
CA ILE A 35 -4.54 8.46 -2.78
C ILE A 35 -4.41 9.74 -1.96
N PHE A 36 -3.22 10.31 -1.93
CA PHE A 36 -2.94 11.40 -1.00
C PHE A 36 -3.22 12.82 -1.52
N ASP A 37 -3.10 13.01 -2.82
CA ASP A 37 -3.48 14.24 -3.52
C ASP A 37 -4.06 13.80 -4.85
N PHE A 38 -5.39 13.82 -4.98
CA PHE A 38 -6.08 13.30 -6.15
C PHE A 38 -5.92 14.18 -7.41
N GLU A 39 -5.25 15.34 -7.29
CA GLU A 39 -4.88 16.19 -8.43
C GLU A 39 -3.49 15.85 -8.98
N ASP A 40 -2.65 15.14 -8.22
CA ASP A 40 -1.30 14.77 -8.64
C ASP A 40 -1.32 13.86 -9.90
N GLU A 41 -0.38 14.15 -10.80
CA GLU A 41 -0.24 13.47 -12.09
C GLU A 41 0.04 11.97 -11.97
N VAL A 42 0.57 11.51 -10.83
CA VAL A 42 0.77 10.09 -10.57
C VAL A 42 -0.53 9.29 -10.61
N TYR A 43 -1.67 9.94 -10.30
CA TYR A 43 -3.01 9.36 -10.36
C TYR A 43 -3.75 9.76 -11.63
N SER A 44 -3.77 11.06 -11.96
CA SER A 44 -4.62 11.59 -13.04
C SER A 44 -4.20 11.09 -14.42
N ARG A 45 -2.89 10.88 -14.66
CA ARG A 45 -2.39 10.26 -15.91
C ARG A 45 -2.85 8.81 -16.10
N GLN A 46 -3.25 8.14 -15.03
CA GLN A 46 -3.82 6.79 -15.07
C GLN A 46 -5.36 6.80 -15.11
N GLY A 47 -5.99 7.98 -15.14
CA GLY A 47 -7.46 8.13 -15.13
C GLY A 47 -8.10 8.08 -13.75
N ILE A 48 -7.31 8.13 -12.67
CA ILE A 48 -7.83 8.32 -11.31
C ILE A 48 -7.88 9.82 -11.02
N THR A 49 -9.10 10.35 -10.98
CA THR A 49 -9.43 11.77 -10.82
C THR A 49 -10.60 11.88 -9.85
N LEU A 50 -10.89 13.09 -9.33
CA LEU A 50 -12.03 13.28 -8.44
C LEU A 50 -13.36 12.74 -9.01
N PRO A 51 -13.74 12.97 -10.28
CA PRO A 51 -14.93 12.36 -10.87
C PRO A 51 -14.92 10.82 -10.84
N THR A 52 -13.78 10.17 -11.11
CA THR A 52 -13.72 8.70 -11.09
C THR A 52 -13.74 8.14 -9.67
N LEU A 53 -13.15 8.83 -8.70
CA LEU A 53 -13.28 8.49 -7.29
C LEU A 53 -14.73 8.61 -6.80
N ARG A 54 -15.42 9.72 -7.12
CA ARG A 54 -16.85 9.88 -6.78
C ARG A 54 -17.73 8.81 -7.43
N HIS A 55 -17.41 8.41 -8.66
CA HIS A 55 -18.10 7.31 -9.31
C HIS A 55 -17.89 5.97 -8.58
N LEU A 56 -16.65 5.63 -8.21
CA LEU A 56 -16.34 4.41 -7.45
C LEU A 56 -17.01 4.39 -6.06
N GLU A 57 -17.14 5.56 -5.43
CA GLU A 57 -17.90 5.74 -4.19
C GLU A 57 -19.39 5.47 -4.39
N ASN A 58 -19.99 6.05 -5.43
CA ASN A 58 -21.41 5.86 -5.76
C ASN A 58 -21.78 4.40 -6.05
N VAL A 59 -20.86 3.61 -6.65
CA VAL A 59 -21.07 2.16 -6.86
C VAL A 59 -20.69 1.31 -5.64
N GLY A 60 -20.27 1.95 -4.54
CA GLY A 60 -20.04 1.33 -3.24
C GLY A 60 -18.74 0.54 -3.13
N LEU A 61 -17.72 0.86 -3.92
CA LEU A 61 -16.41 0.18 -3.85
C LEU A 61 -15.41 0.91 -2.95
N ILE A 62 -15.56 2.21 -2.79
CA ILE A 62 -14.71 3.03 -1.94
C ILE A 62 -15.54 3.94 -1.04
N ALA A 63 -14.93 4.42 0.03
CA ALA A 63 -15.32 5.62 0.73
C ALA A 63 -14.30 6.72 0.41
N PHE A 64 -14.78 7.91 0.02
CA PHE A 64 -13.93 9.06 -0.24
C PHE A 64 -14.18 10.13 0.81
N GLU A 65 -13.10 10.68 1.38
CA GLU A 65 -13.21 11.82 2.29
C GLU A 65 -12.25 12.94 1.92
N SER A 66 -12.80 14.16 1.76
CA SER A 66 -12.02 15.34 1.40
C SER A 66 -11.00 15.73 2.46
N GLY A 67 -11.31 15.49 3.74
CA GLY A 67 -10.38 15.68 4.85
C GLY A 67 -9.31 14.60 5.00
N GLY A 68 -9.45 13.50 4.24
CA GLY A 68 -8.54 12.35 4.31
C GLY A 68 -8.78 11.46 5.53
N PHE A 69 -8.10 10.32 5.52
CA PHE A 69 -8.12 9.32 6.57
C PHE A 69 -6.76 9.24 7.23
N VAL A 70 -6.74 9.04 8.55
CA VAL A 70 -5.52 8.86 9.32
C VAL A 70 -5.61 7.62 10.19
N LYS A 71 -4.55 6.80 10.18
CA LYS A 71 -4.39 5.70 11.14
C LYS A 71 -3.62 6.18 12.34
N LYS A 72 -4.28 6.29 13.49
CA LYS A 72 -3.68 6.73 14.76
C LYS A 72 -3.25 5.53 15.63
N GLY A 73 -2.55 5.82 16.74
CA GLY A 73 -2.16 4.83 17.73
C GLY A 73 -1.03 3.89 17.29
N LEU A 74 -0.22 4.33 16.32
CA LEU A 74 0.92 3.55 15.86
C LEU A 74 2.09 3.66 16.85
N GLY A 75 2.74 2.52 17.11
CA GLY A 75 4.00 2.49 17.85
C GLY A 75 5.17 3.09 17.06
N LYS A 76 6.40 2.86 17.53
CA LYS A 76 7.63 3.37 16.91
C LYS A 76 7.84 2.93 15.45
N HIS A 77 7.28 1.79 15.06
CA HIS A 77 7.45 1.24 13.71
C HIS A 77 6.18 0.61 13.18
N THR A 78 5.99 0.67 11.86
CA THR A 78 5.03 -0.14 11.12
C THR A 78 5.66 -0.73 9.86
N ARG A 79 4.95 -1.66 9.21
CA ARG A 79 5.34 -2.25 7.93
C ARG A 79 4.15 -2.22 6.99
N LEU A 80 4.38 -1.70 5.79
CA LEU A 80 3.44 -1.78 4.68
C LEU A 80 4.11 -2.53 3.52
N PHE A 81 3.32 -3.20 2.70
CA PHE A 81 3.81 -3.97 1.57
C PHE A 81 3.30 -3.40 0.26
N TYR A 82 4.18 -3.22 -0.71
CA TYR A 82 3.78 -2.83 -2.06
C TYR A 82 4.21 -3.89 -3.05
N CYS A 83 3.24 -4.51 -3.74
CA CYS A 83 3.47 -5.64 -4.63
C CYS A 83 4.32 -6.75 -3.96
N GLY A 84 3.97 -7.09 -2.70
CA GLY A 84 4.68 -8.10 -1.90
C GLY A 84 6.02 -7.66 -1.31
N LYS A 85 6.54 -6.47 -1.65
CA LYS A 85 7.81 -5.97 -1.10
C LYS A 85 7.56 -5.14 0.17
N PRO A 86 8.16 -5.51 1.32
CA PRO A 86 7.99 -4.77 2.56
C PRO A 86 8.80 -3.47 2.62
N THR A 87 8.17 -2.42 3.13
CA THR A 87 8.82 -1.18 3.57
C THR A 87 8.56 -1.01 5.06
N LYS A 88 9.64 -0.94 5.85
CA LYS A 88 9.55 -0.58 7.26
C LYS A 88 9.53 0.95 7.37
N ILE A 89 8.53 1.45 8.10
CA ILE A 89 8.35 2.87 8.41
C ILE A 89 8.64 3.05 9.89
N GLY A 90 9.58 3.92 10.22
CA GLY A 90 9.91 4.37 11.56
C GLY A 90 9.37 5.77 11.83
N PHE A 91 8.72 5.94 12.97
CA PHE A 91 8.21 7.22 13.44
C PHE A 91 9.18 7.86 14.43
N GLN A 92 9.02 9.17 14.67
CA GLN A 92 9.87 9.89 15.61
C GLN A 92 9.54 9.55 17.07
N ASN A 93 8.26 9.44 17.42
CA ASN A 93 7.84 9.13 18.79
C ASN A 93 7.80 7.62 19.05
N ALA A 94 7.91 7.22 20.31
CA ALA A 94 7.81 5.81 20.71
C ALA A 94 6.41 5.22 20.49
N GLU A 95 5.37 6.04 20.66
CA GLU A 95 3.96 5.66 20.59
C GLU A 95 3.09 6.84 20.16
N ASN A 96 1.77 6.59 20.03
CA ASN A 96 0.77 7.59 19.62
C ASN A 96 1.07 8.28 18.29
N ASN A 97 1.79 7.59 17.40
CA ASN A 97 2.05 8.07 16.05
C ASN A 97 0.81 7.91 15.17
N PHE A 98 0.80 8.63 14.06
CA PHE A 98 -0.22 8.49 13.03
C PHE A 98 0.40 8.36 11.64
N LEU A 99 -0.36 7.77 10.73
CA LEU A 99 -0.02 7.66 9.32
C LEU A 99 -1.19 8.20 8.51
N ASP A 100 -0.91 9.16 7.63
CA ASP A 100 -1.84 9.61 6.59
C ASP A 100 -2.12 8.44 5.63
N LEU A 101 -3.40 8.14 5.40
CA LEU A 101 -3.85 7.11 4.47
C LEU A 101 -4.39 7.70 3.16
N GLY A 102 -4.40 9.02 3.02
CA GLY A 102 -4.98 9.73 1.90
C GLY A 102 -6.51 9.79 1.97
N HIS A 103 -7.14 10.01 0.83
CA HIS A 103 -8.56 10.37 0.71
C HIS A 103 -9.48 9.19 0.42
N VAL A 104 -8.95 7.97 0.32
CA VAL A 104 -9.70 6.81 -0.15
C VAL A 104 -9.50 5.61 0.77
N LEU A 105 -10.60 4.97 1.18
CA LEU A 105 -10.60 3.65 1.77
C LEU A 105 -11.48 2.71 0.94
N LEU A 106 -11.14 1.42 0.92
CA LEU A 106 -12.01 0.41 0.32
C LEU A 106 -13.17 0.08 1.26
N THR A 107 -14.38 -0.05 0.70
CA THR A 107 -15.52 -0.66 1.42
C THR A 107 -15.31 -2.16 1.57
N ALA A 108 -16.17 -2.86 2.31
CA ALA A 108 -16.13 -4.33 2.38
C ALA A 108 -16.18 -4.98 0.98
N ARG A 109 -17.12 -4.53 0.14
CA ARG A 109 -17.25 -4.95 -1.28
C ARG A 109 -15.98 -4.64 -2.08
N GLY A 110 -15.40 -3.45 -1.88
CA GLY A 110 -14.15 -3.05 -2.53
C GLY A 110 -12.98 -3.95 -2.15
N LYS A 111 -12.83 -4.28 -0.86
CA LYS A 111 -11.77 -5.17 -0.37
C LYS A 111 -11.89 -6.56 -0.99
N GLU A 112 -13.08 -7.14 -0.99
CA GLU A 112 -13.33 -8.45 -1.62
C GLU A 112 -12.95 -8.46 -3.10
N LEU A 113 -13.36 -7.43 -3.85
CA LEU A 113 -13.01 -7.31 -5.26
C LEU A 113 -11.52 -7.07 -5.49
N ALA A 114 -10.87 -6.26 -4.65
CA ALA A 114 -9.44 -5.97 -4.79
C ALA A 114 -8.57 -7.23 -4.66
N LEU A 115 -8.99 -8.21 -3.85
CA LEU A 115 -8.29 -9.49 -3.70
C LEU A 115 -8.28 -10.32 -5.00
N THR A 116 -9.20 -10.07 -5.94
CA THR A 116 -9.24 -10.77 -7.23
C THR A 116 -8.48 -10.04 -8.34
N VAL A 117 -8.01 -8.81 -8.08
CA VAL A 117 -7.33 -7.98 -9.09
C VAL A 117 -5.81 -8.21 -9.02
N PRO A 118 -5.17 -8.68 -10.10
CA PRO A 118 -3.72 -8.73 -10.15
C PRO A 118 -3.15 -7.31 -10.22
N VAL A 119 -2.32 -6.97 -9.23
CA VAL A 119 -1.69 -5.65 -9.16
C VAL A 119 -0.35 -5.66 -9.90
N ILE A 120 -0.23 -4.80 -10.92
CA ILE A 120 1.02 -4.53 -11.62
C ILE A 120 1.76 -3.42 -10.87
N ARG A 121 3.06 -3.60 -10.68
CA ARG A 121 3.90 -2.61 -9.99
C ARG A 121 3.96 -1.31 -10.81
N ASN A 122 3.41 -0.24 -10.25
CA ASN A 122 3.65 1.13 -10.71
C ASN A 122 4.84 1.72 -9.94
N GLN A 123 5.96 1.94 -10.63
CA GLN A 123 7.21 2.42 -10.03
C GLN A 123 7.15 3.91 -9.68
N GLN A 124 6.52 4.74 -10.52
CA GLN A 124 6.34 6.17 -10.27
C GLN A 124 5.49 6.40 -9.01
N PHE A 125 4.42 5.62 -8.85
CA PHE A 125 3.62 5.64 -7.63
C PHE A 125 4.42 5.21 -6.39
N TYR A 126 5.21 4.13 -6.49
CA TYR A 126 6.05 3.71 -5.37
C TYR A 126 6.99 4.84 -4.93
N GLU A 127 7.69 5.49 -5.86
CA GLU A 127 8.60 6.60 -5.58
C GLU A 127 7.87 7.80 -5.00
N TYR A 128 6.67 8.11 -5.52
CA TYR A 128 5.80 9.14 -4.99
C TYR A 128 5.47 8.92 -3.50
N VAL A 129 5.04 7.71 -3.13
CA VAL A 129 4.71 7.38 -1.73
C VAL A 129 5.93 7.46 -0.83
N ILE A 130 7.07 6.90 -1.27
CA ILE A 130 8.33 6.97 -0.52
C ILE A 130 8.75 8.41 -0.28
N ARG A 131 8.70 9.26 -1.31
CA ARG A 131 9.02 10.68 -1.20
C ARG A 131 8.10 11.39 -0.20
N ARG A 132 6.78 11.18 -0.30
CA ARG A 132 5.81 11.81 0.60
C ARG A 132 6.03 11.42 2.06
N TRP A 133 6.27 10.13 2.33
CA TRP A 133 6.59 9.68 3.69
C TRP A 133 7.92 10.24 4.21
N PHE A 134 8.93 10.36 3.35
CA PHE A 134 10.20 10.97 3.72
C PHE A 134 10.04 12.46 4.04
N GLU A 135 9.29 13.21 3.23
CA GLU A 135 8.97 14.63 3.45
C GLU A 135 8.17 14.85 4.76
N GLN A 136 7.39 13.86 5.19
CA GLN A 136 6.72 13.84 6.51
C GLN A 136 7.65 13.53 7.69
N GLY A 137 8.96 13.33 7.44
CA GLY A 137 9.96 13.02 8.47
C GLY A 137 9.95 11.57 8.93
N LEU A 138 9.35 10.65 8.14
CA LEU A 138 9.36 9.22 8.45
C LEU A 138 10.69 8.58 8.01
N VAL A 139 11.20 7.65 8.83
CA VAL A 139 12.41 6.90 8.52
C VAL A 139 12.03 5.64 7.74
N LEU A 140 12.46 5.55 6.48
CA LEU A 140 12.11 4.46 5.58
C LEU A 140 13.28 3.50 5.42
N SER A 141 13.00 2.20 5.53
CA SER A 141 13.99 1.16 5.25
C SER A 141 13.38 0.01 4.47
N SER A 142 14.09 -0.43 3.43
CA SER A 142 13.77 -1.68 2.75
C SER A 142 14.20 -2.86 3.64
N ILE A 143 13.36 -3.87 3.76
CA ILE A 143 13.74 -5.11 4.42
C ILE A 143 14.32 -6.02 3.36
N GLN A 144 15.63 -6.22 3.38
CA GLN A 144 16.26 -7.30 2.64
C GLN A 144 15.96 -8.60 3.39
N ILE A 145 14.97 -9.36 2.93
CA ILE A 145 14.82 -10.75 3.36
C ILE A 145 16.03 -11.47 2.78
N GLY A 146 16.99 -11.83 3.64
CA GLY A 146 18.15 -12.60 3.24
C GLY A 146 17.68 -13.85 2.49
N ARG A 147 17.95 -13.91 1.18
CA ARG A 147 17.96 -15.18 0.46
C ARG A 147 18.90 -16.08 1.24
N ASN A 148 18.38 -17.16 1.81
CA ASN A 148 19.08 -18.23 2.51
C ASN A 148 20.61 -18.12 2.37
N ARG A 149 21.32 -17.78 3.46
CA ARG A 149 22.70 -18.24 3.60
C ARG A 149 22.61 -19.76 3.50
N LYS A 150 22.86 -20.32 2.33
CA LYS A 150 23.36 -21.70 2.26
C LYS A 150 24.67 -21.64 3.04
N SER A 151 24.59 -22.04 4.30
CA SER A 151 25.74 -22.50 5.07
C SER A 151 26.32 -23.65 4.24
N ASN A 152 27.33 -23.34 3.44
CA ASN A 152 28.28 -24.36 3.02
C ASN A 152 29.15 -24.60 4.26
N PHE A 153 28.62 -25.42 5.16
CA PHE A 153 29.45 -26.16 6.10
C PHE A 153 30.25 -27.13 5.22
N VAL A 154 31.46 -26.71 4.82
CA VAL A 154 32.47 -27.68 4.41
C VAL A 154 33.26 -27.92 5.68
N ASP A 155 32.87 -28.97 6.39
CA ASP A 155 33.80 -29.72 7.20
C ASP A 155 35.00 -30.06 6.32
N SER A 156 36.17 -29.55 6.67
CA SER A 156 37.37 -30.34 6.51
C SER A 156 38.32 -30.04 7.65
N VAL A 157 38.52 -31.10 8.40
CA VAL A 157 39.33 -31.26 9.60
C VAL A 157 40.82 -31.36 9.22
N CYS A 158 41.67 -30.84 10.11
CA CYS A 158 43.13 -31.04 10.27
C CYS A 158 44.06 -30.33 9.26
N ALA A 159 45.18 -29.73 9.68
CA ALA A 159 46.07 -30.13 10.77
C ALA A 159 46.73 -28.95 11.51
N ILE A 160 46.94 -29.15 12.81
CA ILE A 160 47.83 -28.36 13.66
C ILE A 160 49.26 -28.88 13.44
N LYS A 161 50.21 -27.97 13.17
CA LYS A 161 51.49 -27.84 13.90
C LYS A 161 52.36 -26.74 13.27
N GLU A 162 52.55 -25.66 14.02
CA GLU A 162 53.80 -24.88 14.08
C GLU A 162 54.52 -25.29 15.39
N PRO A 163 55.78 -24.88 15.68
CA PRO A 163 56.88 -24.40 14.84
C PRO A 163 58.22 -25.13 15.13
N GLU A 164 59.25 -24.89 14.31
CA GLU A 164 60.61 -24.46 14.71
C GLU A 164 61.39 -23.96 13.47
#